data_AF-A0A817NM28-F1
#
_entry.id   AF-A0A817NM28-F1
#
_cell.length_a   1.000
_cell.length_b   1.000
_cell.length_c   1.000
_cell.angle_alpha   90.00
_cell.angle_beta   90.00
_cell.angle_gamma   90.00
#
_symmetry.space_group_name_H-M   'P 1'
#
loop_
_entity.id
_entity.type
_entity.pdbx_description
1 polymer ?
#
loop_
_entity_poly.entity_id
_entity_poly.type
_entity_poly.pdbx_seq_one_letter_code
_entity_poly.pdbx_strand_id
1 'polypeptide(L)'
;MINIPVYDIQCKRTILKEIPAAESTIKQRLGRLGRTQPGEYYALYNFDVKLEPFPTPQISQSDLISIEFSLRKSPLKDGLGYLKEFLPATPKKTAIDYTMDELIQMSKSF
;
A
#
# COMPACT_ATOMS: atom_id res chain seq x y z
N MET A 1 -11.66 9.18 -8.35
CA MET A 1 -11.23 7.78 -8.17
C MET A 1 -9.74 7.63 -8.50
N ILE A 2 -9.12 6.59 -7.97
CA ILE A 2 -7.79 6.07 -8.31
C ILE A 2 -7.83 4.54 -8.31
N ASN A 3 -7.00 3.92 -9.15
CA ASN A 3 -6.82 2.47 -9.15
C ASN A 3 -5.58 2.13 -8.33
N ILE A 4 -5.72 1.26 -7.34
CA ILE A 4 -4.63 0.82 -6.48
C ILE A 4 -4.52 -0.71 -6.44
N PRO A 5 -3.30 -1.28 -6.43
CA PRO A 5 -3.11 -2.70 -6.23
C PRO A 5 -3.29 -3.06 -4.75
N VAL A 6 -4.16 -4.02 -4.47
CA VAL A 6 -4.42 -4.55 -3.12
C VAL A 6 -4.30 -6.07 -3.15
N TYR A 7 -3.51 -6.61 -2.25
CA TYR A 7 -3.35 -8.05 -2.08
C TYR A 7 -4.54 -8.65 -1.33
N ASP A 8 -5.14 -9.67 -1.93
CA ASP A 8 -6.21 -10.46 -1.35
C ASP A 8 -5.64 -11.80 -0.87
N ILE A 9 -5.60 -11.97 0.45
CA ILE A 9 -5.09 -13.17 1.12
C ILE A 9 -5.96 -14.40 0.80
N GLN A 10 -7.28 -14.23 0.66
CA GLN A 10 -8.19 -15.36 0.40
C GLN A 10 -7.95 -15.94 -0.99
N CYS A 11 -7.74 -15.05 -1.97
CA CYS A 11 -7.50 -15.43 -3.36
C CYS A 11 -6.01 -15.59 -3.70
N LYS A 12 -5.11 -15.33 -2.74
CA LYS A 12 -3.64 -15.32 -2.90
C LYS A 12 -3.16 -14.54 -4.12
N ARG A 13 -3.74 -13.36 -4.36
CA ARG A 13 -3.43 -12.55 -5.55
C ARG A 13 -3.59 -11.06 -5.31
N THR A 14 -2.81 -10.27 -6.03
CA THR A 14 -3.00 -8.83 -6.12
C THR A 14 -4.12 -8.51 -7.09
N ILE A 15 -5.11 -7.75 -6.62
CA ILE A 15 -6.23 -7.24 -7.41
C ILE A 15 -6.16 -5.72 -7.54
N LEU A 16 -6.61 -5.20 -8.67
CA LEU A 16 -6.73 -3.76 -8.88
C LEU A 16 -8.09 -3.30 -8.34
N LYS A 17 -8.09 -2.38 -7.36
CA LYS A 17 -9.32 -1.79 -6.80
C LYS A 17 -9.43 -0.34 -7.16
N GLU A 18 -10.62 0.08 -7.58
CA GLU A 18 -10.95 1.48 -7.75
C GLU A 18 -11.46 2.05 -6.42
N ILE A 19 -10.82 3.10 -5.92
CA ILE A 19 -11.18 3.75 -4.66
C ILE A 19 -11.28 5.27 -4.81
N PRO A 20 -12.00 5.97 -3.91
CA PRO A 20 -11.93 7.42 -3.78
C PRO A 20 -10.49 7.90 -3.58
N ALA A 21 -10.15 9.05 -4.16
CA ALA A 21 -8.82 9.62 -4.01
C ALA A 21 -8.72 10.41 -2.70
N ALA A 22 -7.64 10.22 -1.95
CA ALA A 22 -7.35 11.02 -0.75
C ALA A 22 -7.11 12.50 -1.09
N GLU A 23 -7.29 13.38 -0.11
CA GLU A 23 -7.12 14.83 -0.25
C GLU A 23 -5.75 15.21 -0.79
N SER A 24 -4.69 14.63 -0.22
CA SER A 24 -3.32 14.80 -0.70
C SER A 24 -3.16 14.50 -2.18
N THR A 25 -3.85 13.48 -2.72
CA THR A 25 -3.81 13.15 -4.15
C THR A 25 -4.50 14.20 -5.00
N ILE A 26 -5.67 14.71 -4.56
CA ILE A 26 -6.37 15.80 -5.24
C ILE A 26 -5.53 17.08 -5.22
N LYS A 27 -4.92 17.41 -4.08
CA LYS A 27 -4.00 18.56 -3.94
C LYS A 27 -2.81 18.44 -4.90
N GLN A 28 -2.24 17.25 -5.05
CA GLN A 28 -1.18 17.00 -6.02
C GLN A 28 -1.66 17.19 -7.47
N ARG A 29 -2.89 16.77 -7.81
CA ARG A 29 -3.49 17.02 -9.13
C ARG A 29 -3.68 18.51 -9.40
N LEU A 30 -4.22 19.24 -8.42
CA LEU A 30 -4.37 20.70 -8.50
C LEU A 30 -3.01 21.40 -8.66
N GLY A 31 -1.98 20.96 -7.93
CA GLY A 31 -0.62 21.48 -8.06
C GLY A 31 0.05 21.22 -9.40
N ARG A 32 -0.54 20.41 -10.30
CA ARG A 32 -0.09 20.28 -11.69
C ARG A 32 -0.60 21.42 -12.57
N LEU A 33 -1.68 22.08 -12.18
CA LEU A 33 -2.18 23.28 -12.85
C LEU A 33 -1.32 24.48 -12.48
N GLY A 34 -1.36 25.55 -13.27
CA GLY A 34 -0.72 26.80 -12.87
C GLY A 34 0.81 26.84 -13.02
N ARG A 35 1.46 25.78 -13.53
CA ARG A 35 2.94 25.73 -13.61
C ARG A 35 3.53 26.75 -14.57
N THR A 36 2.85 27.00 -15.68
CA THR A 36 3.27 27.93 -16.74
C THR A 36 2.32 29.12 -16.86
N GLN A 37 1.03 28.88 -16.67
CA GLN A 37 -0.04 29.87 -16.66
C GLN A 37 -1.21 29.33 -15.84
N PRO A 38 -2.14 30.19 -15.36
CA PRO A 38 -3.35 29.74 -14.67
C PRO A 38 -4.08 28.65 -15.48
N GLY A 39 -4.56 27.62 -14.78
CA GLY A 39 -5.25 26.49 -15.38
C GLY A 39 -6.49 26.11 -14.58
N GLU A 40 -7.41 25.40 -15.23
CA GLU A 40 -8.70 25.03 -14.66
C GLU A 40 -8.72 23.55 -14.24
N TYR A 41 -9.44 23.25 -13.16
CA TYR A 41 -9.62 21.89 -12.67
C TYR A 41 -11.07 21.45 -12.81
N TYR A 42 -11.29 20.32 -13.48
CA TYR A 42 -12.60 19.71 -13.63
C TYR A 42 -12.67 18.42 -12.79
N ALA A 43 -13.47 18.46 -11.72
CA ALA A 43 -13.68 17.32 -10.82
C ALA A 43 -14.82 16.42 -11.32
N LEU A 44 -14.50 15.21 -11.78
CA LEU A 44 -15.47 14.21 -12.25
C LEU A 44 -15.83 13.20 -11.15
N TYR A 45 -16.14 13.67 -9.95
CA TYR A 45 -16.49 12.81 -8.82
C TYR A 45 -17.47 13.50 -7.86
N ASN A 46 -18.23 12.69 -7.12
CA ASN A 46 -19.26 13.14 -6.17
C ASN A 46 -18.98 12.73 -4.71
N PHE A 47 -17.81 12.16 -4.40
CA PHE A 47 -17.43 11.78 -3.04
C PHE A 47 -16.79 12.95 -2.28
N ASP A 48 -16.90 12.92 -0.94
CA ASP A 48 -16.24 13.91 -0.08
C ASP A 48 -14.74 13.57 0.07
N VAL A 49 -13.90 14.48 -0.40
CA VAL A 49 -12.44 14.36 -0.42
C VAL A 49 -11.83 14.54 0.97
N LYS A 50 -12.52 15.25 1.89
CA LYS A 50 -11.97 15.62 3.21
C LYS A 50 -11.95 14.49 4.23
N LEU A 51 -12.56 13.35 3.90
CA LEU A 51 -12.66 12.21 4.81
C LEU A 51 -11.34 11.45 4.97
N GLU A 52 -10.46 11.51 3.97
CA GLU A 52 -9.19 10.77 3.95
C GLU A 52 -8.03 11.70 3.55
N PRO A 53 -7.25 12.25 4.50
CA PRO A 53 -6.21 13.23 4.18
C PRO A 53 -5.06 12.61 3.37
N PHE A 54 -4.70 11.37 3.68
CA PHE A 54 -3.62 10.63 3.03
C PHE A 54 -4.11 9.25 2.59
N PRO A 55 -3.60 8.71 1.46
CA PRO A 55 -3.92 7.34 1.09
C PRO A 55 -3.35 6.36 2.11
N THR A 56 -4.01 5.22 2.28
CA THR A 56 -3.45 4.13 3.08
C THR A 56 -2.07 3.74 2.54
N PRO A 57 -1.06 3.57 3.41
CA PRO A 57 0.27 3.15 2.96
C PRO A 57 0.24 1.81 2.23
N GLN A 58 0.96 1.74 1.10
CA GLN A 58 0.97 0.58 0.22
C GLN A 58 1.45 -0.69 0.93
N ILE A 59 2.39 -0.58 1.89
CA ILE A 59 2.87 -1.71 2.68
C ILE A 59 1.77 -2.39 3.50
N SER A 60 0.69 -1.68 3.83
CA SER A 60 -0.46 -2.26 4.55
C SER A 60 -1.44 -3.00 3.62
N GLN A 61 -1.23 -2.92 2.30
CA GLN A 61 -2.13 -3.45 1.27
C GLN A 61 -1.45 -4.35 0.24
N SER A 62 -0.13 -4.53 0.32
CA SER A 62 0.65 -5.34 -0.62
C SER A 62 0.89 -6.77 -0.12
N ASP A 63 1.30 -7.63 -1.06
CA ASP A 63 1.95 -8.90 -0.74
C ASP A 63 3.29 -8.62 -0.02
N LEU A 64 3.48 -9.25 1.13
CA LEU A 64 4.66 -9.04 1.97
C LEU A 64 5.74 -10.11 1.80
N ILE A 65 5.51 -11.19 1.02
CA ILE A 65 6.46 -12.31 0.87
C ILE A 65 7.81 -11.84 0.35
N SER A 66 7.81 -11.11 -0.76
CA SER A 66 9.03 -10.57 -1.38
C SER A 66 9.77 -9.63 -0.44
N ILE A 67 9.02 -8.81 0.31
CA ILE A 67 9.57 -7.84 1.26
C ILE A 67 10.23 -8.59 2.42
N GLU A 68 9.52 -9.52 3.06
CA GLU A 68 10.01 -10.32 4.17
C GLU A 68 11.25 -11.12 3.79
N PHE A 69 11.23 -11.76 2.62
CA PHE A 69 12.37 -12.50 2.10
C PHE A 69 13.60 -11.59 1.92
N SER A 70 13.39 -10.39 1.36
CA SER A 70 14.47 -9.42 1.14
C SER A 70 15.02 -8.88 2.46
N LEU A 71 14.16 -8.63 3.44
CA LEU A 71 14.57 -8.16 4.77
C LEU A 71 15.38 -9.23 5.51
N ARG A 72 14.99 -10.51 5.44
CA ARG A 72 15.76 -11.60 6.05
C ARG A 72 17.13 -11.81 5.42
N LYS A 73 17.29 -11.49 4.13
CA LYS A 73 18.59 -11.49 3.45
C LYS A 73 19.45 -10.29 3.86
N SER A 74 18.84 -9.22 4.35
CA SER A 74 19.55 -8.01 4.75
C SER A 74 20.25 -8.18 6.11
N PRO A 75 21.16 -7.27 6.48
CA PRO A 75 21.76 -7.24 7.82
C PRO A 75 20.75 -6.98 8.95
N LEU A 76 19.54 -6.52 8.62
CA LEU A 76 18.46 -6.31 9.57
C LEU A 76 17.87 -7.68 9.96
N LYS A 77 18.41 -8.23 11.05
CA LYS A 77 17.84 -9.42 11.67
C LYS A 77 16.42 -9.07 12.16
N ASP A 78 15.50 -10.02 12.02
CA ASP A 78 14.07 -9.96 12.38
C ASP A 78 13.06 -9.43 11.36
N GLY A 79 13.45 -9.16 10.11
CA GLY A 79 12.49 -8.99 9.00
C GLY A 79 11.44 -7.90 9.25
N LEU A 80 10.18 -8.19 8.91
CA LEU A 80 9.01 -7.36 9.23
C LEU A 80 8.77 -7.21 10.73
N GLY A 81 9.30 -8.12 11.55
CA GLY A 81 9.25 -8.04 13.01
C GLY A 81 9.95 -6.80 13.55
N TYR A 82 11.08 -6.40 12.94
CA TYR A 82 11.79 -5.17 13.24
C TYR A 82 11.18 -3.96 12.51
N LEU A 83 10.92 -4.10 11.20
CA LEU A 83 10.47 -2.98 10.36
C LEU A 83 9.17 -2.35 10.86
N LYS A 84 8.24 -3.16 11.40
CA LYS A 84 6.91 -2.70 11.85
C LYS A 84 6.97 -1.55 12.87
N GLU A 85 8.05 -1.44 13.65
CA GLU A 85 8.21 -0.40 14.67
C GLU A 85 8.44 0.99 14.07
N PHE A 86 8.87 1.06 12.81
CA PHE A 86 9.21 2.29 12.09
C PHE A 86 8.16 2.69 11.05
N LEU A 87 7.11 1.87 10.87
CA LEU A 87 6.11 2.12 9.83
C LEU A 87 5.07 3.15 10.29
N PRO A 88 4.68 4.10 9.43
CA PRO A 88 3.60 5.04 9.74
C PRO A 88 2.24 4.35 9.90
N ALA A 89 2.06 3.21 9.23
CA ALA A 89 0.96 2.29 9.46
C ALA A 89 1.48 0.85 9.39
N THR A 90 1.20 0.07 10.42
CA THR A 90 1.60 -1.34 10.48
C THR A 90 0.69 -2.19 9.60
N PRO A 91 1.24 -3.16 8.84
CA PRO A 91 0.43 -4.17 8.18
C PRO A 91 -0.39 -4.94 9.22
N LYS A 92 -1.56 -5.42 8.80
CA LYS A 92 -2.41 -6.24 9.67
C LYS A 92 -1.64 -7.47 10.13
N LYS A 93 -1.79 -7.85 11.40
CA LYS A 93 -1.14 -9.04 11.95
C LYS A 93 -1.43 -10.30 11.11
N THR A 94 -2.66 -10.44 10.63
CA THR A 94 -3.07 -11.54 9.73
C THR A 94 -2.26 -11.60 8.44
N ALA A 95 -1.86 -10.45 7.88
CA ALA A 95 -1.03 -10.41 6.67
C ALA A 95 0.40 -10.84 6.97
N ILE A 96 0.96 -10.42 8.12
CA ILE A 96 2.30 -10.81 8.56
C ILE A 96 2.32 -12.32 8.84
N ASP A 97 1.37 -12.83 9.63
CA ASP A 97 1.27 -14.25 9.98
C ASP A 97 1.14 -15.12 8.72
N TYR A 98 0.26 -14.73 7.79
CA TYR A 98 0.12 -15.39 6.49
C TYR A 98 1.44 -15.46 5.70
N THR A 99 2.17 -14.34 5.62
CA THR A 99 3.45 -14.30 4.92
C THR A 99 4.50 -15.22 5.54
N MET A 100 4.54 -15.31 6.87
CA MET A 100 5.46 -16.23 7.57
C MET A 100 5.10 -17.69 7.27
N ASP A 101 3.82 -18.03 7.35
CA ASP A 101 3.32 -19.38 7.08
C ASP A 101 3.62 -19.81 5.63
N GLU A 102 3.43 -18.91 4.66
CA GLU A 102 3.72 -19.17 3.25
C GLU A 102 5.22 -19.38 3.01
N LEU A 103 6.09 -18.55 3.58
CA LEU A 103 7.54 -18.73 3.49
C LEU A 103 8.01 -20.05 4.13
N ILE A 104 7.42 -20.45 5.26
CA ILE A 104 7.69 -21.75 5.91
C ILE A 104 7.20 -22.91 5.02
N GLN A 105 6.05 -22.77 4.36
CA GLN A 105 5.56 -23.78 3.44
C GLN A 105 6.46 -23.92 2.21
N MET A 106 6.92 -22.81 1.66
CA MET A 106 7.88 -22.80 0.55
C MET A 106 9.17 -23.51 0.92
N SER A 107 9.71 -23.31 2.14
CA SER A 107 10.95 -23.98 2.56
C SER A 107 10.82 -25.49 2.73
N LYS A 108 9.63 -26.00 3.04
CA LYS A 108 9.36 -27.45 3.14
C LYS A 108 9.16 -28.15 1.79
N SER A 109 9.01 -27.38 0.73
CA SER A 109 8.76 -27.90 -0.63
C SER A 109 10.04 -28.11 -1.44
N PHE A 110 11.22 -27.83 -0.86
CA PHE A 110 12.55 -28.06 -1.40
C PHE A 110 13.34 -29.00 -0.50
#